data_AF-A0A2X1QJQ4-F1
#
_entry.id   AF-A0A2X1QJQ4-F1
#
_cell.length_a   1.000
_cell.length_b   1.000
_cell.length_c   1.000
_cell.angle_alpha   90.00
_cell.angle_beta   90.00
_cell.angle_gamma   90.00
#
_symmetry.space_group_name_H-M   'P 1'
#
loop_
_entity.id
_entity.type
_entity.pdbx_description
1 polymer ?
#
loop_
_entity_poly.entity_id
_entity_poly.type
_entity_poly.pdbx_seq_one_letter_code
_entity_poly.pdbx_strand_id
1 'polypeptide(L)' 'MFLIYDVYEIAPYAAGQQDLLLYFGQLEELFKAEFRQGNDI' A
#
# COMPACT_ATOMS: atom_id res chain seq x y z
N MET A 1 4.95 1.74 -1.71
CA MET A 1 3.57 2.18 -1.98
C MET A 1 2.90 2.45 -0.65
N PHE A 2 2.07 3.49 -0.55
CA PHE A 2 1.34 3.81 0.69
C PHE A 2 -0.15 3.59 0.51
N LEU A 3 -0.78 2.95 1.49
CA LEU A 3 -2.23 2.92 1.66
C LEU A 3 -2.57 3.81 2.84
N ILE A 4 -3.31 4.89 2.57
CA ILE A 4 -3.70 5.89 3.55
C ILE A 4 -5.18 5.63 3.86
N TYR A 5 -5.49 5.44 5.13
CA TYR A 5 -6.83 5.16 5.61
C TYR A 5 -7.35 6.32 6.46
N ASP A 6 -8.59 6.71 6.23
CA ASP A 6 -9.25 7.75 7.00
C ASP A 6 -9.52 7.29 8.44
N VAL A 7 -9.81 8.26 9.31
CA VAL A 7 -10.10 7.98 10.71
C VAL A 7 -11.38 7.15 10.83
N TYR A 8 -11.36 6.13 11.70
CA TYR A 8 -12.40 5.09 11.86
C TYR A 8 -12.53 4.08 10.73
N GLU A 9 -11.74 4.16 9.66
CA GLU A 9 -11.88 3.24 8.54
C GLU A 9 -11.43 1.81 8.91
N ILE A 10 -10.28 1.69 9.58
CA ILE A 10 -9.71 0.40 9.99
C ILE A 10 -9.30 0.32 11.47
N ALA A 11 -9.31 1.45 12.18
CA ALA A 11 -8.89 1.53 13.58
C ALA A 11 -9.72 2.59 14.33
N PRO A 12 -9.84 2.50 15.68
CA PRO A 12 -10.52 3.52 16.47
C PRO A 12 -9.87 4.91 16.30
N TYR A 13 -10.64 5.97 16.52
CA TYR A 13 -10.16 7.35 16.38
C TYR A 13 -8.92 7.70 17.19
N ALA A 14 -8.75 7.09 18.36
CA ALA A 14 -7.55 7.29 19.19
C ALA A 14 -6.25 6.91 18.46
N ALA A 15 -6.32 6.04 17.44
CA ALA A 15 -5.17 5.70 16.60
C ALA A 15 -4.86 6.77 15.54
N GLY A 16 -5.80 7.67 15.22
CA GLY A 16 -5.66 8.69 14.18
C GLY A 16 -5.67 8.10 12.76
N GLN A 17 -5.24 8.90 11.79
CA GLN A 17 -5.06 8.46 10.40
C GLN A 17 -3.96 7.39 10.32
N GLN A 18 -4.20 6.32 9.58
CA GLN A 18 -3.25 5.21 9.44
C GLN A 18 -2.60 5.22 8.06
N ASP A 19 -1.27 5.21 8.05
CA ASP A 19 -0.47 5.09 6.84
C ASP A 19 0.24 3.73 6.83
N LEU A 20 -0.14 2.85 5.91
CA LEU A 20 0.50 1.55 5.75
C LEU A 20 1.49 1.57 4.58
N LEU A 21 2.75 1.28 4.90
CA LEU A 21 3.81 1.11 3.90
C LEU A 21 3.82 -0.34 3.39
N LEU A 22 3.66 -0.48 2.07
CA LEU A 22 3.81 -1.74 1.36
C LEU A 22 5.04 -1.68 0.45
N TYR A 23 5.90 -2.68 0.58
CA TYR A 23 7.06 -2.84 -0.29
C TYR A 23 6.65 -3.49 -1.60
N PHE A 24 7.13 -2.94 -2.71
CA PHE A 24 6.76 -3.41 -4.04
C PHE A 24 7.05 -4.91 -4.23
N GLY A 25 8.21 -5.38 -3.75
CA GLY A 25 8.59 -6.80 -3.85
C GLY A 25 7.62 -7.77 -3.16
N GLN A 26 6.84 -7.32 -2.17
CA GLN A 26 5.81 -8.17 -1.53
C GLN A 26 4.59 -8.42 -2.44
N LEU A 27 4.40 -7.59 -3.46
CA LEU A 27 3.24 -7.58 -4.34
C LEU A 27 3.59 -7.89 -5.80
N GLU A 28 4.87 -8.13 -6.10
CA GLU A 28 5.38 -8.32 -7.46
C GLU A 28 4.58 -9.35 -8.27
N GLU A 29 4.29 -10.50 -7.66
CA GLU A 29 3.53 -11.59 -8.28
C GLU A 29 2.03 -11.28 -8.44
N LEU A 30 1.51 -10.35 -7.67
CA LEU A 30 0.09 -9.94 -7.69
C LEU A 30 -0.17 -8.81 -8.68
N PHE A 31 0.87 -8.08 -9.09
CA PHE A 31 0.72 -7.03 -10.10
C PHE A 31 0.39 -7.62 -11.47
N LYS A 32 -0.52 -6.94 -12.17
CA LYS A 32 -0.76 -7.19 -13.60
C LYS A 32 0.53 -6.97 -14.37
N ALA A 33 0.69 -7.68 -15.49
CA ALA A 33 1.92 -7.65 -16.29
C ALA A 33 2.36 -6.23 -16.67
N GLU A 34 1.41 -5.34 -16.98
CA GLU A 34 1.67 -3.92 -17.32
C GLU A 34 2.34 -3.10 -16.21
N PHE A 35 2.22 -3.51 -14.93
CA PHE A 35 2.84 -2.83 -13.79
C PHE A 35 4.17 -3.46 -13.34
N ARG A 36 4.55 -4.62 -13.90
CA ARG A 36 5.85 -5.26 -13.61
C ARG A 36 7.00 -4.59 -14.36
N GLN A 37 6.74 -4.03 -15.54
CA GLN A 37 7.75 -3.48 -16.44
C GLN A 37 8.21 -2.04 -16.10
N GLY A 38 7.84 -1.49 -14.94
CA GLY A 38 8.20 -0.14 -14.54
C GLY A 38 9.37 -0.01 -13.55
N ASN A 39 9.98 -1.13 -13.13
CA ASN A 39 10.94 -1.17 -12.00
C ASN A 39 12.33 -1.74 -12.36
N ASP A 40 12.76 -1.65 -13.62
CA ASP A 40 14.15 -1.91 -14.05
C ASP A 40 15.00 -0.62 -13.98
N ILE A 41 15.13 -0.01 -12.79
CA ILE A 41 16.09 1.07 -12.51
C ILE A 41 16.83 0.79 -11.21
#